data_AF-A0A7J2HZ04-F1
#
_entry.id   AF-A0A7J2HZ04-F1
#
_cell.length_a   1.000
_cell.length_b   1.000
_cell.length_c   1.000
_cell.angle_alpha   90.00
_cell.angle_beta   90.00
_cell.angle_gamma   90.00
#
_symmetry.space_group_name_H-M   'P 1'
#
loop_
_entity.id
_entity.type
_entity.pdbx_description
1 polymer ?
#
loop_
_entity_poly.entity_id
_entity_poly.type
_entity_poly.pdbx_seq_one_letter_code
_entity_poly.pdbx_strand_id
1 'polypeptide(L)'
;MSSKVVIQVRLPAKLVRELDKLTEEGYYSNRTEAIADAIRHLLERYGRGGKTARVVRMYLLGRRPSSPGKLEVDVESARQYLIEQFGTDELDVIVARMRRRLP
;
A
#
# COMPACT_ATOMS: atom_id res chain seq x y z
N MET A 1 -7.41 -25.17 14.77
CA MET A 1 -8.64 -24.36 14.69
C MET A 1 -8.24 -22.91 14.46
N SER A 2 -8.78 -22.25 13.42
CA SER A 2 -8.57 -20.81 13.23
C SER A 2 -9.41 -20.05 14.24
N SER A 3 -8.79 -19.30 15.15
CA SER A 3 -9.50 -18.41 16.06
C SER A 3 -10.21 -17.30 15.24
N LYS A 4 -11.44 -16.95 15.62
CA LYS A 4 -12.20 -15.83 15.04
C LYS A 4 -12.40 -14.78 16.14
N VAL A 5 -12.24 -13.51 15.77
CA VAL A 5 -12.41 -12.35 16.67
C VAL A 5 -13.48 -11.43 16.09
N VAL A 6 -14.40 -10.98 16.93
CA VAL A 6 -15.41 -9.98 16.54
C VAL A 6 -14.83 -8.60 16.76
N ILE A 7 -14.92 -7.76 15.72
CA ILE A 7 -14.50 -6.35 15.77
C ILE A 7 -15.72 -5.46 15.55
N GLN A 8 -15.86 -4.40 16.36
CA GLN A 8 -16.88 -3.38 16.15
C GLN A 8 -16.22 -2.11 15.62
N VAL A 9 -16.67 -1.64 14.46
CA VAL A 9 -16.10 -0.47 13.77
C VAL A 9 -17.18 0.55 13.45
N ARG A 10 -16.83 1.84 13.46
CA ARG A 10 -17.68 2.92 12.96
C ARG A 10 -17.24 3.26 11.54
N LEU A 11 -18.13 3.08 10.57
CA LEU A 11 -17.87 3.37 9.17
C LEU A 11 -18.86 4.42 8.65
N PRO A 12 -18.46 5.26 7.67
CA PRO A 12 -19.40 6.15 7.00
C PRO A 12 -20.57 5.38 6.41
N ALA A 13 -21.80 5.85 6.61
CA ALA A 13 -23.00 5.17 6.10
C ALA A 13 -22.96 4.93 4.59
N LYS A 14 -22.38 5.87 3.82
CA LYS A 14 -22.18 5.72 2.37
C LYS A 14 -21.32 4.50 2.03
N LEU A 15 -20.25 4.26 2.79
CA LEU A 15 -19.35 3.13 2.54
C LEU A 15 -20.06 1.80 2.81
N VAL A 16 -20.86 1.73 3.87
CA VAL A 16 -21.65 0.53 4.19
C VAL A 16 -22.66 0.24 3.10
N ARG A 17 -23.32 1.26 2.54
CA ARG A 17 -24.26 1.08 1.42
C ARG A 17 -23.59 0.53 0.17
N GLU A 18 -22.39 0.99 -0.16
CA GLU A 18 -21.65 0.43 -1.32
C GLU A 18 -21.22 -1.03 -1.06
N LEU A 19 -20.87 -1.37 0.19
CA LEU A 19 -20.60 -2.76 0.58
C LEU A 19 -21.85 -3.65 0.45
N ASP A 20 -23.01 -3.10 0.80
CA ASP A 20 -24.30 -3.81 0.69
C ASP A 20 -24.63 -4.16 -0.75
N LYS A 21 -24.48 -3.20 -1.68
CA LYS A 21 -24.67 -3.45 -3.11
C LYS A 21 -23.82 -4.60 -3.62
N LEU A 22 -22.54 -4.67 -3.23
CA LEU A 22 -21.66 -5.78 -3.63
C LEU A 22 -22.16 -7.14 -3.12
N THR A 23 -22.83 -7.16 -1.97
CA THR A 23 -23.44 -8.38 -1.43
C THR A 23 -24.74 -8.72 -2.17
N GLU A 24 -25.58 -7.72 -2.44
CA GLU A 24 -26.84 -7.85 -3.19
C GLU A 24 -26.63 -8.33 -4.63
N GLU A 25 -25.57 -7.83 -5.28
CA GLU A 25 -25.15 -8.23 -6.63
C GLU A 25 -24.49 -9.63 -6.66
N GLY A 26 -24.25 -10.25 -5.49
CA GLY A 26 -23.74 -11.61 -5.38
C GLY A 26 -22.22 -11.75 -5.48
N TYR A 27 -21.46 -10.64 -5.45
CA TYR A 27 -19.99 -10.70 -5.41
C TYR A 27 -19.46 -11.30 -4.10
N TYR A 28 -20.21 -11.12 -3.01
CA TYR A 28 -19.89 -11.67 -1.71
C TYR A 28 -21.14 -12.24 -1.04
N SER A 29 -20.98 -13.28 -0.25
CA SER A 29 -22.09 -13.95 0.46
C SER A 29 -22.59 -13.12 1.65
N ASN A 30 -21.73 -12.28 2.23
CA ASN A 30 -22.06 -11.38 3.34
C ASN A 30 -20.99 -10.27 3.51
N ARG A 31 -21.32 -9.26 4.32
CA ARG A 31 -20.41 -8.16 4.68
C ARG A 31 -19.09 -8.62 5.30
N THR A 32 -19.10 -9.69 6.10
CA THR A 32 -17.87 -10.19 6.76
C THR A 32 -16.87 -10.72 5.75
N GLU A 33 -17.35 -11.44 4.74
CA GLU A 33 -16.52 -11.94 3.63
C GLU A 33 -15.90 -10.78 2.86
N ALA A 34 -16.71 -9.80 2.46
CA ALA A 34 -16.27 -8.63 1.73
C ALA A 34 -15.24 -7.79 2.53
N ILE A 35 -15.48 -7.60 3.84
CA ILE A 35 -14.54 -6.87 4.72
C ILE A 35 -13.23 -7.66 4.87
N ALA A 36 -13.30 -8.98 5.06
CA ALA A 36 -12.10 -9.81 5.17
C ALA A 36 -11.26 -9.75 3.89
N ASP A 37 -11.91 -9.80 2.73
CA ASP A 37 -11.26 -9.69 1.43
C ASP A 37 -10.62 -8.31 1.21
N ALA A 38 -11.34 -7.23 1.52
CA ALA A 38 -10.80 -5.88 1.49
C ALA A 38 -9.56 -5.71 2.39
N ILE A 39 -9.56 -6.32 3.58
CA ILE A 39 -8.41 -6.31 4.49
C ILE A 39 -7.24 -7.11 3.89
N ARG A 40 -7.46 -8.26 3.25
CA ARG A 40 -6.39 -9.02 2.58
C ARG A 40 -5.75 -8.20 1.47
N HIS A 41 -6.55 -7.61 0.59
CA HIS A 41 -6.04 -6.72 -0.46
C HIS A 41 -5.27 -5.53 0.11
N LEU A 42 -5.73 -4.96 1.23
CA LEU A 42 -5.01 -3.90 1.93
C LEU A 42 -3.65 -4.39 2.44
N LEU A 43 -3.60 -5.55 3.11
CA LEU A 43 -2.38 -6.14 3.63
C LEU A 43 -1.39 -6.50 2.52
N GLU A 44 -1.86 -7.08 1.42
CA GLU A 44 -1.03 -7.37 0.25
C GLU A 44 -0.43 -6.10 -0.34
N ARG A 45 -1.24 -5.05 -0.50
CA ARG A 45 -0.78 -3.75 -1.00
C ARG A 45 0.34 -3.18 -0.13
N TYR A 46 0.25 -3.32 1.19
CA TYR A 46 1.25 -2.77 2.12
C TYR A 46 2.40 -3.73 2.43
N GLY A 47 2.25 -5.03 2.22
CA GLY A 47 3.24 -6.06 2.52
C GLY A 47 4.34 -6.23 1.48
N ARG A 48 4.13 -5.79 0.23
CA ARG A 48 5.11 -5.95 -0.88
C ARG A 48 6.35 -5.06 -0.72
N GLY A 49 7.53 -5.54 -1.11
CA GLY A 49 8.75 -4.70 -1.26
C GLY A 49 9.59 -4.46 0.01
N GLY A 50 9.35 -5.22 1.09
CA GLY A 50 10.21 -5.20 2.28
C GLY A 50 10.15 -3.91 3.10
N LYS A 51 11.09 -3.75 4.04
CA LYS A 51 11.13 -2.64 5.01
C LYS A 51 11.30 -1.28 4.31
N THR A 52 12.18 -1.19 3.30
CA THR A 52 12.45 0.02 2.53
C THR A 52 11.22 0.53 1.80
N ALA A 53 10.54 -0.34 1.04
CA ALA A 53 9.34 0.07 0.32
C ALA A 53 8.21 0.49 1.28
N ARG A 54 8.13 -0.12 2.47
CA ARG A 54 7.16 0.29 3.50
C ARG A 54 7.44 1.70 4.02
N VAL A 55 8.70 2.05 4.28
CA VAL A 55 9.10 3.40 4.72
C VAL A 55 8.80 4.43 3.63
N VAL A 56 9.18 4.14 2.38
CA VAL A 56 8.89 5.02 1.24
C VAL A 56 7.39 5.23 1.07
N ARG A 57 6.57 4.17 1.14
CA ARG A 57 5.11 4.30 1.06
C ARG A 57 4.53 5.14 2.19
N MET A 58 5.00 4.99 3.42
CA MET A 58 4.54 5.83 4.54
C MET A 58 4.84 7.30 4.27
N TYR A 59 6.05 7.61 3.81
CA TYR A 59 6.44 8.97 3.43
C TYR A 59 5.53 9.56 2.35
N LEU A 60 5.28 8.83 1.26
CA LEU A 60 4.41 9.27 0.17
C LEU A 60 2.96 9.52 0.61
N LEU A 61 2.48 8.81 1.64
CA LEU A 61 1.15 9.01 2.22
C LEU A 61 1.10 10.16 3.25
N GLY A 62 2.18 10.93 3.41
CA GLY A 62 2.29 11.97 4.43
C GLY A 62 2.33 11.42 5.86
N ARG A 63 2.60 10.12 6.03
CA ARG A 63 2.66 9.46 7.33
C ARG A 63 4.11 9.30 7.76
N ARG A 64 4.41 9.61 9.03
CA ARG A 64 5.74 9.33 9.60
C ARG A 64 5.76 7.95 10.24
N PRO A 65 6.77 7.11 9.97
CA PRO A 65 6.94 5.86 10.71
C PRO A 65 7.11 6.18 12.21
N SER A 66 6.37 5.49 13.08
CA SER A 66 6.54 5.64 14.54
C SER A 66 7.95 5.25 15.01
N SER A 67 8.61 4.35 14.27
CA SER A 67 10.03 4.02 14.42
C SER A 67 10.60 3.69 13.04
N PRO A 68 11.46 4.53 12.44
CA PRO A 68 12.03 4.25 11.13
C PRO A 68 12.92 2.98 11.11
N GLY A 69 13.35 2.52 12.29
CA GLY A 69 14.42 1.53 12.40
C GLY A 69 15.72 2.04 11.77
N LYS A 70 16.80 1.25 11.82
CA LYS A 70 17.92 1.45 10.91
C LYS A 70 17.51 0.83 9.57
N LEU A 71 17.39 1.68 8.55
CA LEU A 71 17.18 1.23 7.19
C LEU A 71 18.56 1.05 6.56
N GLU A 72 18.99 -0.19 6.37
CA GLU A 72 20.18 -0.49 5.59
C GLU A 72 19.78 -0.57 4.12
N VAL A 73 20.40 0.29 3.32
CA VAL A 73 20.21 0.34 1.87
C VAL A 73 21.59 0.11 1.25
N ASP A 74 21.68 -0.89 0.39
CA ASP A 74 22.84 -1.05 -0.47
C ASP A 74 22.82 0.04 -1.55
N VAL A 75 23.73 1.01 -1.39
CA VAL A 75 23.82 2.19 -2.25
C VAL A 75 24.28 1.82 -3.65
N GLU A 76 25.15 0.82 -3.80
CA GLU A 76 25.68 0.38 -5.09
C GLU A 76 24.58 -0.27 -5.92
N SER A 77 23.88 -1.25 -5.33
CA SER A 77 22.73 -1.90 -5.99
C SER A 77 21.63 -0.90 -6.34
N ALA A 78 21.37 0.08 -5.47
CA ALA A 78 20.39 1.12 -5.76
C ALA A 78 20.83 2.01 -6.93
N ARG A 79 22.09 2.44 -6.97
CA ARG A 79 22.64 3.26 -8.07
C ARG A 79 22.53 2.53 -9.40
N GLN A 80 22.97 1.27 -9.44
CA GLN A 80 22.91 0.44 -10.63
C GLN A 80 21.48 0.31 -11.16
N TYR A 81 20.52 0.08 -10.27
CA TYR A 81 19.10 0.01 -10.62
C TYR A 81 18.56 1.33 -11.21
N LEU A 82 18.97 2.49 -10.65
CA LEU A 82 18.55 3.79 -11.18
C LEU A 82 19.07 4.01 -12.60
N ILE A 83 20.34 3.68 -12.86
CA ILE A 83 20.94 3.77 -14.20
C ILE A 83 20.21 2.85 -15.18
N GLU A 84 19.95 1.59 -14.79
CA GLU A 84 19.25 0.63 -15.65
C GLU A 84 17.81 1.06 -15.98
N GLN A 85 17.06 1.59 -15.01
CA GLN A 85 15.66 1.96 -15.20
C GLN A 85 15.45 3.36 -15.79
N PHE A 86 16.30 4.31 -15.46
CA PHE A 86 16.11 5.72 -15.81
C PHE A 86 17.19 6.28 -16.74
N GLY A 87 18.27 5.52 -16.99
CA GLY A 87 19.42 5.93 -17.78
C GLY A 87 20.39 6.87 -17.06
N THR A 88 20.16 7.13 -15.77
CA THR A 88 20.96 8.03 -14.93
C THR A 88 20.71 7.69 -13.46
N ASP A 89 21.65 8.04 -12.58
CA ASP A 89 21.51 8.04 -11.13
C ASP A 89 21.33 9.47 -10.54
N GLU A 90 21.24 10.50 -11.39
CA GLU A 90 20.96 11.87 -10.98
C GLU A 90 19.52 12.01 -10.49
N LEU A 91 19.35 12.06 -9.17
CA LEU A 91 18.03 12.06 -8.51
C LEU A 91 17.11 13.18 -8.99
N ASP A 92 17.63 14.39 -9.21
CA ASP A 92 16.81 15.52 -9.66
C ASP A 92 16.21 15.29 -11.06
N VAL A 93 17.00 14.72 -11.97
CA VAL A 93 16.56 14.35 -13.32
C VAL A 93 15.49 13.26 -13.24
N ILE A 94 15.72 12.24 -12.41
CA ILE A 94 14.78 11.13 -12.20
C ILE A 94 13.46 11.65 -11.63
N VAL A 95 13.51 12.45 -10.57
CA VAL A 95 12.32 13.02 -9.92
C VAL A 95 11.55 13.94 -10.88
N ALA A 96 12.25 14.78 -11.64
CA ALA A 96 11.61 15.61 -12.67
C ALA A 96 10.91 14.77 -13.74
N ARG A 97 11.54 13.66 -14.18
CA ARG A 97 10.96 12.74 -15.17
C ARG A 97 9.74 12.00 -14.60
N MET A 98 9.79 11.56 -13.34
CA MET A 98 8.66 10.92 -12.66
C MET A 98 7.48 11.88 -12.52
N ARG A 99 7.72 13.14 -12.13
CA ARG A 99 6.67 14.16 -11.97
C ARG A 99 5.97 14.50 -13.28
N ARG A 100 6.69 14.50 -14.42
CA ARG A 100 6.10 14.73 -15.75
C ARG A 100 5.24 13.57 -16.26
N ARG A 101 5.32 12.38 -15.64
CA ARG A 101 4.56 11.18 -16.01
C ARG A 101 3.38 10.88 -15.08
N LEU A 102 3.18 11.69 -14.03
CA LEU A 102 1.96 11.66 -13.24
C LEU A 102 0.89 12.46 -13.99
N PRO A 103 -0.33 11.91 -14.20
CA PRO A 103 -1.43 12.65 -14.80
C PRO A 103 -1.85 13.86 -13.94
#